data_AF-A0A7L3YLJ4-F1
#
_entry.id   AF-A0A7L3YLJ4-F1
#
_cell.length_a   1.000
_cell.length_b   1.000
_cell.length_c   1.000
_cell.angle_alpha   90.00
_cell.angle_beta   90.00
_cell.angle_gamma   90.00
#
_symmetry.space_group_name_H-M   'P 1'
#
loop_
_entity.id
_entity.type
_entity.pdbx_description
1 polymer ?
#
loop_
_entity_poly.entity_id
_entity_poly.type
_entity_poly.pdbx_seq_one_letter_code
_entity_poly.pdbx_strand_id
1 'polypeptide(L)'
;TESKHRRRGGDLKTRSTELQSAVTGSPLTAVLPASTTGKKSIVFPSETRKELAKQAKVTKEERRAQIDERHKYLISRLADGIGLSEQQVEEAIISDDKFQLTEQFFAPSGLKKLLFFYQGVLQQKSNASLRSDGSTNSLLQKKLFITMGSTENFTGTCAFFLRTSDEVITASNVSQEVNFGIFDCTNGNILQGLEFFLSQIMIPALKSQQ
;
A
#
# COMPACT_ATOMS: atom_id res chain seq x y z
N THR A 1 18.51 -43.78 38.51
CA THR A 1 19.63 -44.62 38.06
C THR A 1 20.14 -44.06 36.74
N GLU A 2 21.44 -43.78 36.69
CA GLU A 2 22.18 -43.04 35.66
C GLU A 2 21.97 -43.56 34.22
N SER A 3 22.01 -42.64 33.24
CA SER A 3 22.75 -42.86 32.01
C SER A 3 23.35 -41.55 31.48
N LYS A 4 24.67 -41.43 31.64
CA LYS A 4 25.56 -40.49 30.94
C LYS A 4 25.73 -40.96 29.49
N HIS A 5 25.91 -40.04 28.53
CA HIS A 5 26.96 -40.12 27.49
C HIS A 5 27.20 -38.74 26.82
N ARG A 6 28.25 -38.08 27.31
CA ARG A 6 29.36 -37.33 26.66
C ARG A 6 29.16 -36.39 25.43
N ARG A 7 29.84 -35.25 25.57
CA ARG A 7 30.00 -34.02 24.75
C ARG A 7 30.83 -34.15 23.45
N ARG A 8 30.53 -33.28 22.48
CA ARG A 8 31.42 -32.58 21.50
C ARG A 8 30.59 -31.38 20.99
N GLY A 9 30.97 -30.09 21.01
CA GLY A 9 32.27 -29.44 20.90
C GLY A 9 32.45 -28.95 19.46
N GLY A 10 32.22 -27.66 19.17
CA GLY A 10 32.48 -27.06 17.85
C GLY A 10 31.92 -25.65 17.67
N ASP A 11 32.82 -24.71 17.45
CA ASP A 11 32.73 -23.25 17.64
C ASP A 11 32.42 -22.49 16.33
N LEU A 12 32.08 -21.21 16.46
CA LEU A 12 31.86 -20.22 15.39
C LEU A 12 33.13 -19.98 14.57
N LYS A 13 33.02 -19.73 13.26
CA LYS A 13 33.71 -18.57 12.62
C LYS A 13 33.24 -18.24 11.20
N THR A 14 32.97 -16.95 11.03
CA THR A 14 32.95 -16.14 9.82
C THR A 14 34.24 -16.22 9.01
N ARG A 15 34.15 -16.05 7.67
CA ARG A 15 35.33 -15.73 6.86
C ARG A 15 35.00 -14.79 5.70
N SER A 16 35.34 -13.51 5.90
CA SER A 16 35.63 -12.52 4.86
C SER A 16 36.84 -12.96 4.03
N THR A 17 36.87 -12.57 2.76
CA THR A 17 38.13 -12.45 2.01
C THR A 17 38.07 -11.21 1.14
N GLU A 18 38.72 -10.13 1.59
CA GLU A 18 39.22 -9.05 0.74
C GLU A 18 40.55 -9.49 0.13
N LEU A 19 40.84 -9.03 -1.09
CA LEU A 19 42.21 -8.85 -1.58
C LEU A 19 42.23 -7.64 -2.52
N GLN A 20 42.95 -6.61 -2.07
CA GLN A 20 43.26 -5.36 -2.75
C GLN A 20 44.37 -5.57 -3.80
N SER A 21 44.40 -4.73 -4.84
CA SER A 21 45.44 -3.71 -5.05
C SER A 21 45.62 -3.34 -6.53
N ALA A 22 45.88 -2.06 -6.75
CA ALA A 22 46.00 -1.32 -8.02
C ALA A 22 47.33 -1.55 -8.75
N VAL A 23 47.42 -1.07 -10.01
CA VAL A 23 48.54 -0.27 -10.57
C VAL A 23 48.38 -0.02 -12.10
N THR A 24 48.33 1.28 -12.46
CA THR A 24 48.85 2.02 -13.64
C THR A 24 48.60 1.60 -15.11
N GLY A 25 48.27 2.60 -15.94
CA GLY A 25 48.89 2.81 -17.27
C GLY A 25 47.97 2.81 -18.51
N SER A 26 47.68 3.99 -19.05
CA SER A 26 47.36 4.23 -20.49
C SER A 26 48.64 4.03 -21.34
N PRO A 27 48.65 3.88 -22.71
CA PRO A 27 47.73 4.53 -23.66
C PRO A 27 47.45 3.85 -25.04
N LEU A 28 46.61 4.53 -25.83
CA LEU A 28 46.49 4.60 -27.32
C LEU A 28 45.89 3.45 -28.18
N THR A 29 44.77 3.83 -28.83
CA THR A 29 44.39 3.65 -30.25
C THR A 29 44.11 2.25 -30.81
N ALA A 30 42.83 1.95 -31.05
CA ALA A 30 42.40 1.19 -32.22
C ALA A 30 40.97 1.58 -32.63
N VAL A 31 40.86 2.07 -33.85
CA VAL A 31 39.64 2.44 -34.59
C VAL A 31 38.90 1.18 -35.04
N LEU A 32 37.60 1.05 -34.77
CA LEU A 32 36.67 0.15 -35.49
C LEU A 32 35.23 0.72 -35.52
N PRO A 33 34.40 0.32 -36.51
CA PRO A 33 33.43 1.19 -37.17
C PRO A 33 32.01 1.15 -36.57
N ALA A 34 31.22 2.15 -36.96
CA ALA A 34 29.80 2.28 -36.68
C ALA A 34 29.01 1.01 -37.04
N SER A 35 28.25 0.48 -36.07
CA SER A 35 27.13 -0.42 -36.33
C SER A 35 25.91 0.06 -35.55
N THR A 36 24.91 0.48 -36.33
CA THR A 36 23.57 0.86 -35.91
C THR A 36 22.86 -0.33 -35.30
N THR A 37 22.86 -0.45 -33.97
CA THR A 37 21.96 -1.35 -33.26
C THR A 37 20.84 -0.52 -32.65
N GLY A 38 19.78 -0.36 -33.45
CA GLY A 38 18.52 0.19 -33.01
C GLY A 38 18.03 -0.58 -31.79
N LYS A 39 17.90 0.13 -30.67
CA LYS A 39 17.15 -0.34 -29.50
C LYS A 39 15.72 -0.56 -29.99
N LYS A 40 15.35 -1.82 -30.23
CA LYS A 40 13.97 -2.21 -30.47
C LYS A 40 13.20 -1.88 -29.21
N SER A 41 12.64 -0.67 -29.17
CA SER A 41 11.57 -0.30 -28.26
C SER A 41 10.49 -1.35 -28.44
N ILE A 42 10.25 -2.17 -27.41
CA ILE A 42 9.06 -3.01 -27.36
C ILE A 42 7.89 -2.03 -27.20
N VAL A 43 7.44 -1.49 -28.33
CA VAL A 43 6.18 -0.80 -28.44
C VAL A 43 5.14 -1.89 -28.25
N PHE A 44 4.61 -1.98 -27.03
CA PHE A 44 3.38 -2.75 -26.79
C PHE A 44 2.39 -2.42 -27.91
N PRO A 45 1.87 -3.43 -28.64
CA PRO A 45 0.93 -3.19 -29.72
C PRO A 45 -0.21 -2.30 -29.19
N SER A 46 -0.56 -1.27 -29.96
CA SER A 46 -1.63 -0.34 -29.60
C SER A 46 -2.94 -1.06 -29.25
N GLU A 47 -3.15 -2.25 -29.79
CA GLU A 47 -4.24 -3.17 -29.50
C GLU A 47 -4.19 -3.72 -28.07
N THR A 48 -3.03 -4.17 -27.57
CA THR A 48 -2.89 -4.69 -26.20
C THR A 48 -3.18 -3.61 -25.15
N ARG A 49 -2.79 -2.36 -25.40
CA ARG A 49 -3.12 -1.23 -24.51
C ARG A 49 -4.60 -0.89 -24.53
N LYS A 50 -5.23 -0.90 -25.71
CA LYS A 50 -6.68 -0.67 -25.85
C LYS A 50 -7.47 -1.76 -25.12
N GLU A 51 -7.04 -3.01 -25.24
CA GLU A 51 -7.69 -4.14 -24.58
C GLU A 51 -7.52 -4.07 -23.06
N LEU A 52 -6.33 -3.77 -22.55
CA LEU A 52 -6.10 -3.58 -21.10
C LEU A 52 -6.96 -2.43 -20.55
N ALA A 53 -7.05 -1.31 -21.27
CA ALA A 53 -7.89 -0.18 -20.86
C ALA A 53 -9.39 -0.54 -20.86
N LYS A 54 -9.83 -1.34 -21.84
CA LYS A 54 -11.20 -1.85 -21.90
C LYS A 54 -11.50 -2.77 -20.73
N GLN A 55 -10.60 -3.71 -20.42
CA GLN A 55 -10.73 -4.60 -19.26
C GLN A 55 -10.78 -3.82 -17.94
N ALA A 56 -9.89 -2.85 -17.75
CA ALA A 56 -9.90 -2.00 -16.56
C ALA A 56 -11.24 -1.25 -16.40
N LYS A 57 -11.83 -0.78 -17.51
CA LYS A 57 -13.15 -0.14 -17.49
C LYS A 57 -14.27 -1.12 -17.10
N VAL A 58 -14.29 -2.32 -17.70
CA VAL A 58 -15.28 -3.35 -17.38
C VAL A 58 -15.20 -3.76 -15.91
N THR A 59 -13.99 -4.04 -15.40
CA THR A 59 -13.78 -4.39 -13.98
C THR A 59 -14.30 -3.30 -13.05
N LYS A 60 -14.11 -2.02 -13.38
CA LYS A 60 -14.65 -0.91 -12.59
C LYS A 60 -16.18 -0.88 -12.62
N GLU A 61 -16.79 -1.10 -13.77
CA GLU A 61 -18.26 -1.14 -13.89
C GLU A 61 -18.87 -2.33 -13.12
N GLU A 62 -18.24 -3.50 -13.18
CA GLU A 62 -18.66 -4.68 -12.39
C GLU A 62 -18.55 -4.43 -10.89
N ARG A 63 -17.48 -3.79 -10.43
CA ARG A 63 -17.30 -3.43 -9.01
C ARG A 63 -18.26 -2.33 -8.57
N ARG A 64 -18.59 -1.36 -9.44
CA ARG A 64 -19.66 -0.37 -9.21
C ARG A 64 -21.01 -1.06 -8.96
N ALA A 65 -21.31 -2.12 -9.69
CA ALA A 65 -22.53 -2.89 -9.50
C ALA A 65 -22.55 -3.71 -8.19
N GLN A 66 -21.40 -3.95 -7.56
CA GLN A 66 -21.28 -4.66 -6.27
C GLN A 66 -21.47 -3.74 -5.06
N ILE A 67 -21.42 -2.42 -5.25
CA ILE A 67 -21.60 -1.44 -4.17
C ILE A 67 -23.02 -1.53 -3.61
N ASP A 68 -23.12 -2.02 -2.38
CA ASP A 68 -24.34 -2.11 -1.60
C ASP A 68 -24.28 -1.18 -0.37
N GLU A 69 -25.29 -1.27 0.51
CA GLU A 69 -25.36 -0.44 1.72
C GLU A 69 -24.19 -0.64 2.69
N ARG A 70 -23.56 -1.82 2.70
CA ARG A 70 -22.37 -2.07 3.55
C ARG A 70 -21.18 -1.26 3.03
N HIS A 71 -21.00 -1.23 1.71
CA HIS A 71 -19.96 -0.43 1.06
C HIS A 71 -20.21 1.06 1.27
N LYS A 72 -21.45 1.53 1.08
CA LYS A 72 -21.82 2.93 1.30
C LYS A 72 -21.54 3.37 2.73
N TYR A 73 -21.77 2.51 3.72
CA TYR A 73 -21.39 2.79 5.11
C TYR A 73 -19.88 3.02 5.26
N LEU A 74 -19.04 2.13 4.71
CA LEU A 74 -17.57 2.31 4.74
C LEU A 74 -17.14 3.58 4.00
N ILE A 75 -17.71 3.85 2.83
CA ILE A 75 -17.42 5.03 1.99
C ILE A 75 -17.74 6.31 2.76
N SER A 76 -18.91 6.39 3.38
CA SER A 76 -19.34 7.56 4.15
C SER A 76 -18.41 7.83 5.34
N ARG A 77 -18.08 6.80 6.13
CA ARG A 77 -17.12 6.91 7.23
C ARG A 77 -15.72 7.34 6.78
N LEU A 78 -15.23 6.80 5.66
CA LEU A 78 -13.95 7.20 5.07
C LEU A 78 -13.97 8.65 4.58
N ALA A 79 -15.04 9.06 3.91
CA ALA A 79 -15.22 10.42 3.40
C ALA A 79 -15.15 11.44 4.55
N ASP A 80 -15.96 11.22 5.59
CA ASP A 80 -15.98 12.05 6.80
C ASP A 80 -14.61 12.07 7.50
N GLY A 81 -13.99 10.90 7.63
CA GLY A 81 -12.75 10.74 8.37
C GLY A 81 -11.52 11.36 7.69
N ILE A 82 -11.43 11.22 6.37
CA ILE A 82 -10.25 11.64 5.59
C ILE A 82 -10.47 13.05 4.99
N GLY A 83 -11.70 13.53 4.92
CA GLY A 83 -12.05 14.81 4.30
C GLY A 83 -12.07 14.76 2.78
N LEU A 84 -12.56 13.64 2.21
CA LEU A 84 -12.79 13.46 0.78
C LEU A 84 -14.30 13.40 0.51
N SER A 85 -14.72 13.63 -0.73
CA SER A 85 -16.12 13.35 -1.09
C SER A 85 -16.37 11.84 -1.18
N GLU A 86 -17.58 11.40 -0.89
CA GLU A 86 -17.97 9.98 -1.05
C GLU A 86 -17.68 9.48 -2.47
N GLN A 87 -17.88 10.32 -3.49
CA GLN A 87 -17.55 9.99 -4.88
C GLN A 87 -16.05 9.74 -5.09
N GLN A 88 -15.18 10.54 -4.47
CA GLN A 88 -13.72 10.34 -4.55
C GLN A 88 -13.30 9.04 -3.86
N VAL A 89 -13.91 8.74 -2.72
CA VAL A 89 -13.64 7.52 -1.96
C VAL A 89 -14.12 6.29 -2.74
N GLU A 90 -15.35 6.31 -3.25
CA GLU A 90 -15.91 5.23 -4.07
C GLU A 90 -15.01 4.92 -5.28
N GLU A 91 -14.63 5.94 -6.06
CA GLU A 91 -13.77 5.75 -7.22
C GLU A 91 -12.39 5.19 -6.82
N ALA A 92 -11.83 5.61 -5.69
CA ALA A 92 -10.56 5.09 -5.18
C ALA A 92 -10.67 3.61 -4.81
N ILE A 93 -11.73 3.21 -4.11
CA ILE A 93 -11.98 1.82 -3.68
C ILE A 93 -12.19 0.91 -4.89
N ILE A 94 -13.07 1.30 -5.81
CA ILE A 94 -13.41 0.51 -7.00
C ILE A 94 -12.21 0.34 -7.93
N SER A 95 -11.34 1.35 -8.00
CA SER A 95 -10.11 1.32 -8.78
C SER A 95 -8.97 0.55 -8.11
N ASP A 96 -9.11 0.11 -6.85
CA ASP A 96 -8.03 -0.55 -6.12
C ASP A 96 -7.92 -2.03 -6.51
N ASP A 97 -6.71 -2.52 -6.72
CA ASP A 97 -6.48 -3.92 -7.06
C ASP A 97 -6.89 -4.87 -5.92
N LYS A 98 -6.90 -4.38 -4.68
CA LYS A 98 -7.25 -5.13 -3.47
C LYS A 98 -8.72 -4.93 -3.05
N PHE A 99 -9.58 -4.48 -3.98
CA PHE A 99 -11.03 -4.31 -3.76
C PHE A 99 -11.68 -5.51 -3.04
N GLN A 100 -11.28 -6.73 -3.39
CA GLN A 100 -11.81 -7.98 -2.83
C GLN A 100 -11.61 -8.13 -1.31
N LEU A 101 -10.69 -7.39 -0.68
CA LEU A 101 -10.54 -7.38 0.77
C LEU A 101 -11.79 -6.81 1.47
N THR A 102 -12.57 -5.97 0.77
CA THR A 102 -13.83 -5.43 1.29
C THR A 102 -14.87 -6.54 1.49
N GLU A 103 -15.02 -7.44 0.52
CA GLU A 103 -15.94 -8.59 0.65
C GLU A 103 -15.43 -9.61 1.68
N GLN A 104 -14.12 -9.84 1.74
CA GLN A 104 -13.53 -10.71 2.75
C GLN A 104 -13.72 -10.16 4.17
N PHE A 105 -13.76 -8.83 4.33
CA PHE A 105 -14.09 -8.19 5.61
C PHE A 105 -15.54 -8.46 6.02
N PHE A 106 -16.47 -8.44 5.05
CA PHE A 106 -17.88 -8.67 5.33
C PHE A 106 -18.26 -10.14 5.54
N ALA A 107 -17.46 -11.09 5.04
CA ALA A 107 -17.72 -12.52 5.15
C ALA A 107 -17.88 -13.01 6.61
N PRO A 108 -18.60 -14.13 6.84
CA PRO A 108 -18.56 -14.82 8.12
C PRO A 108 -17.13 -15.25 8.44
N SER A 109 -16.70 -15.07 9.68
CA SER A 109 -15.29 -15.24 10.11
C SER A 109 -14.29 -14.52 9.19
N GLY A 110 -14.71 -13.38 8.65
CA GLY A 110 -13.95 -12.57 7.71
C GLY A 110 -12.76 -11.84 8.34
N LEU A 111 -12.16 -10.94 7.56
CA LEU A 111 -11.03 -10.13 8.03
C LEU A 111 -11.44 -9.31 9.27
N LYS A 112 -10.65 -9.40 10.34
CA LYS A 112 -10.90 -8.62 11.57
C LYS A 112 -10.59 -7.13 11.40
N LYS A 113 -9.81 -6.79 10.37
CA LYS A 113 -9.41 -5.43 10.04
C LYS A 113 -9.43 -5.20 8.54
N LEU A 114 -9.88 -4.02 8.13
CA LEU A 114 -9.76 -3.50 6.77
C LEU A 114 -9.05 -2.15 6.87
N LEU A 115 -7.92 -2.01 6.16
CA LEU A 115 -7.03 -0.85 6.30
C LEU A 115 -6.97 -0.06 4.99
N PHE A 116 -6.95 1.26 5.13
CA PHE A 116 -6.82 2.22 4.06
C PHE A 116 -5.73 3.22 4.39
N PHE A 117 -4.83 3.48 3.45
CA PHE A 117 -3.87 4.57 3.56
C PHE A 117 -4.28 5.72 2.66
N TYR A 118 -4.22 6.93 3.21
CA TYR A 118 -4.30 8.18 2.48
C TYR A 118 -3.00 8.96 2.67
N GLN A 119 -2.11 8.84 1.70
CA GLN A 119 -0.77 9.41 1.79
C GLN A 119 -0.19 9.74 0.42
N GLY A 120 0.90 10.50 0.40
CA GLY A 120 1.62 10.82 -0.84
C GLY A 120 2.21 9.57 -1.47
N VAL A 121 1.85 9.31 -2.73
CA VAL A 121 2.43 8.23 -3.53
C VAL A 121 3.19 8.85 -4.71
N LEU A 122 4.40 8.36 -4.98
CA LEU A 122 5.16 8.77 -6.15
C LEU A 122 4.49 8.16 -7.40
N GLN A 123 3.74 8.97 -8.12
CA GLN A 123 3.14 8.54 -9.38
C GLN A 123 4.12 8.83 -10.51
N GLN A 124 4.67 7.77 -11.11
CA GLN A 124 5.32 7.87 -12.41
C GLN A 124 4.23 8.27 -13.42
N LYS A 125 4.37 9.44 -14.05
CA LYS A 125 3.41 9.88 -15.09
C LYS A 125 3.40 8.86 -16.23
N SER A 126 2.48 7.91 -16.21
CA SER A 126 2.18 7.09 -17.39
C SER A 126 1.28 7.89 -18.33
N ASN A 127 1.93 8.75 -19.14
CA ASN A 127 1.51 9.22 -20.46
C ASN A 127 0.04 9.66 -20.65
N ALA A 128 -0.26 10.90 -20.26
CA ALA A 128 -1.32 11.68 -20.89
C ALA A 128 -0.96 13.18 -20.92
N SER A 129 0.19 13.51 -21.52
CA SER A 129 0.44 14.79 -22.21
C SER A 129 1.86 14.77 -22.77
N LEU A 130 1.97 14.63 -24.09
CA LEU A 130 3.17 15.02 -24.83
C LEU A 130 3.29 16.55 -24.75
N ARG A 131 3.90 17.06 -23.68
CA ARG A 131 4.55 18.37 -23.71
C ARG A 131 5.96 18.17 -23.19
N SER A 132 6.90 18.34 -24.10
CA SER A 132 8.33 18.33 -23.87
C SER A 132 8.67 19.39 -22.82
N ASP A 133 9.08 18.94 -21.64
CA ASP A 133 10.12 19.64 -20.88
C ASP A 133 10.86 18.62 -20.00
N GLY A 134 12.18 18.70 -19.97
CA GLY A 134 13.12 17.72 -19.43
C GLY A 134 13.18 17.70 -17.91
N SER A 135 12.03 17.61 -17.24
CA SER A 135 11.94 17.55 -15.80
C SER A 135 11.21 16.29 -15.36
N THR A 136 11.95 15.38 -14.71
CA THR A 136 11.43 14.22 -13.98
C THR A 136 10.70 14.70 -12.71
N ASN A 137 9.65 15.50 -12.87
CA ASN A 137 8.80 15.92 -11.76
C ASN A 137 7.78 14.81 -11.49
N SER A 138 8.18 13.81 -10.70
CA SER A 138 7.22 12.96 -9.98
C SER A 138 6.47 13.86 -9.00
N LEU A 139 5.21 14.17 -9.32
CA LEU A 139 4.36 14.90 -8.39
C LEU A 139 3.93 13.93 -7.29
N LEU A 140 4.24 14.25 -6.03
CA LEU A 140 3.70 13.55 -4.87
C LEU A 140 2.20 13.88 -4.79
N GLN A 141 1.35 12.92 -5.17
CA GLN A 141 -0.10 13.07 -5.08
C GLN A 141 -0.62 12.21 -3.93
N LYS A 142 -1.49 12.77 -3.09
CA LYS A 142 -2.19 11.98 -2.07
C LYS A 142 -3.12 10.99 -2.75
N LYS A 143 -3.00 9.71 -2.41
CA LYS A 143 -3.85 8.63 -2.93
C LYS A 143 -4.46 7.87 -1.76
N LEU A 144 -5.75 7.57 -1.87
CA LEU A 144 -6.45 6.61 -1.02
C LEU A 144 -6.33 5.22 -1.65
N PHE A 145 -5.90 4.23 -0.90
CA PHE A 145 -5.79 2.84 -1.35
C PHE A 145 -5.93 1.85 -0.20
N ILE A 146 -6.38 0.64 -0.52
CA ILE A 146 -6.50 -0.46 0.45
C ILE A 146 -5.10 -1.03 0.73
N THR A 147 -4.82 -1.50 1.94
CA THR A 147 -3.52 -2.10 2.30
C THR A 147 -3.66 -3.26 3.28
N MET A 148 -2.67 -4.16 3.30
CA MET A 148 -2.51 -5.19 4.34
C MET A 148 -1.66 -4.69 5.53
N GLY A 149 -1.02 -3.53 5.39
CA GLY A 149 -0.15 -2.90 6.40
C GLY A 149 1.24 -3.51 6.54
N SER A 150 1.60 -4.50 5.72
CA SER A 150 2.88 -5.22 5.81
C SER A 150 3.90 -4.83 4.75
N THR A 151 3.47 -4.24 3.65
CA THR A 151 4.31 -4.01 2.45
C THR A 151 4.57 -2.55 2.15
N GLU A 152 3.68 -1.65 2.60
CA GLU A 152 3.73 -0.23 2.29
C GLU A 152 4.25 0.56 3.50
N ASN A 153 5.17 1.49 3.25
CA ASN A 153 5.57 2.47 4.27
C ASN A 153 4.38 3.35 4.63
N PHE A 154 4.19 3.60 5.92
CA PHE A 154 3.09 4.43 6.40
C PHE A 154 3.57 5.84 6.77
N THR A 155 3.08 6.86 6.06
CA THR A 155 3.56 8.25 6.18
C THR A 155 2.45 9.31 6.19
N GLY A 156 1.19 8.92 6.01
CA GLY A 156 0.07 9.86 6.03
C GLY A 156 -0.98 9.43 7.04
N THR A 157 -2.22 9.30 6.57
CA THR A 157 -3.36 8.92 7.41
C THR A 157 -3.72 7.46 7.17
N CYS A 158 -3.86 6.69 8.24
CA CYS A 158 -4.37 5.33 8.23
C CYS A 158 -5.82 5.38 8.72
N ALA A 159 -6.75 5.02 7.85
CA ALA A 159 -8.14 4.81 8.23
C ALA A 159 -8.39 3.30 8.29
N PHE A 160 -9.07 2.83 9.33
CA PHE A 160 -9.25 1.41 9.55
C PHE A 160 -10.64 1.09 10.06
N PHE A 161 -11.14 -0.06 9.63
CA PHE A 161 -12.35 -0.66 10.15
C PHE A 161 -12.00 -1.93 10.91
N LEU A 162 -12.53 -2.06 12.12
CA LEU A 162 -12.36 -3.23 12.98
C LEU A 162 -13.71 -3.86 13.25
N ARG A 163 -13.72 -5.18 13.29
CA ARG A 163 -14.85 -5.98 13.79
C ARG A 163 -14.35 -6.91 14.87
N THR A 164 -15.14 -7.08 15.93
CA THR A 164 -14.79 -7.94 17.07
C THR A 164 -15.45 -9.32 16.93
N SER A 165 -16.66 -9.38 16.35
CA SER A 165 -17.41 -10.62 16.12
C SER A 165 -16.93 -11.40 14.89
N ASP A 166 -17.33 -12.67 14.81
CA ASP A 166 -17.19 -13.55 13.63
C ASP A 166 -18.47 -13.61 12.78
N GLU A 167 -19.50 -12.84 13.12
CA GLU A 167 -20.78 -12.79 12.42
C GLU A 167 -20.67 -12.17 11.02
N VAL A 168 -21.47 -12.63 10.06
CA VAL A 168 -21.49 -11.99 8.74
C VAL A 168 -21.91 -10.52 8.85
N ILE A 169 -21.21 -9.62 8.15
CA ILE A 169 -21.61 -8.22 8.07
C ILE A 169 -22.66 -8.08 6.98
N THR A 170 -23.82 -7.59 7.40
CA THR A 170 -25.01 -7.35 6.60
C THR A 170 -25.33 -5.86 6.59
N ALA A 171 -26.17 -5.42 5.64
CA ALA A 171 -26.63 -4.04 5.58
C ALA A 171 -27.30 -3.58 6.89
N SER A 172 -27.97 -4.48 7.61
CA SER A 172 -28.67 -4.18 8.86
C SER A 172 -27.78 -4.08 10.09
N ASN A 173 -26.61 -4.73 10.10
CA ASN A 173 -25.73 -4.77 11.28
C ASN A 173 -24.42 -4.00 11.13
N VAL A 174 -24.09 -3.52 9.92
CA VAL A 174 -22.78 -2.90 9.64
C VAL A 174 -22.42 -1.76 10.60
N SER A 175 -23.39 -0.94 11.01
CA SER A 175 -23.14 0.16 11.94
C SER A 175 -22.87 -0.27 13.39
N GLN A 176 -23.29 -1.48 13.77
CA GLN A 176 -23.09 -2.05 15.11
C GLN A 176 -21.85 -2.94 15.16
N GLU A 177 -21.60 -3.70 14.10
CA GLU A 177 -20.50 -4.67 14.01
C GLU A 177 -19.15 -4.01 13.68
N VAL A 178 -19.17 -2.86 13.00
CA VAL A 178 -17.98 -2.23 12.45
C VAL A 178 -17.63 -0.96 13.20
N ASN A 179 -16.45 -0.99 13.82
CA ASN A 179 -15.81 0.16 14.44
C ASN A 179 -14.90 0.85 13.43
N PHE A 180 -15.02 2.17 13.30
CA PHE A 180 -14.15 2.98 12.45
C PHE A 180 -13.15 3.76 13.31
N GLY A 181 -11.90 3.80 12.86
CA GLY A 181 -10.86 4.57 13.50
C GLY A 181 -9.90 5.17 12.49
N ILE A 182 -9.22 6.24 12.93
CA ILE A 182 -8.23 6.96 12.15
C ILE A 182 -6.98 7.12 13.00
N PHE A 183 -5.84 6.95 12.36
CA PHE A 183 -4.54 7.17 12.94
C PHE A 183 -3.75 8.04 11.98
N ASP A 184 -3.48 9.29 12.37
CA ASP A 184 -2.80 10.27 11.53
C ASP A 184 -1.31 10.38 11.92
N CYS A 185 -0.45 10.28 10.91
CA CYS A 185 0.99 10.46 11.04
C CYS A 185 1.52 11.54 10.09
N THR A 186 0.65 12.34 9.48
CA THR A 186 1.05 13.35 8.48
C THR A 186 2.06 14.38 9.02
N ASN A 187 2.01 14.70 10.32
CA ASN A 187 2.86 15.72 10.95
C ASN A 187 4.10 15.15 11.65
N GLY A 188 4.49 13.91 11.35
CA GLY A 188 5.60 13.27 12.05
C GLY A 188 5.87 11.84 11.60
N ASN A 189 6.38 11.04 12.52
CA ASN A 189 6.51 9.59 12.34
C ASN A 189 5.44 8.84 13.15
N ILE A 190 5.36 7.52 12.96
CA ILE A 190 4.40 6.67 13.66
C ILE A 190 4.50 6.73 15.19
N LEU A 191 5.71 6.90 15.75
CA LEU A 191 5.89 6.98 17.20
C LEU A 191 5.29 8.28 17.75
N GLN A 192 5.48 9.39 17.04
CA GLN A 192 4.87 10.68 17.40
C GLN A 192 3.34 10.64 17.26
N GLY A 193 2.83 10.01 16.19
CA GLY A 193 1.39 9.77 16.04
C GLY A 193 0.82 8.93 17.18
N LEU A 194 1.57 7.91 17.63
CA LEU A 194 1.16 7.04 18.73
C LEU A 194 1.21 7.77 20.07
N GLU A 195 2.25 8.57 20.32
CA GLU A 195 2.36 9.40 21.51
C GLU A 195 1.18 10.38 21.61
N PHE A 196 0.82 11.05 20.50
CA PHE A 196 -0.33 11.93 20.44
C PHE A 196 -1.63 11.16 20.73
N PHE A 197 -1.85 10.02 20.07
CA PHE A 197 -3.04 9.20 20.27
C PHE A 197 -3.19 8.73 21.72
N LEU A 198 -2.10 8.28 22.34
CA LEU A 198 -2.12 7.83 23.73
C LEU A 198 -2.35 9.00 24.70
N SER A 199 -1.62 10.10 24.53
CA SER A 199 -1.67 11.24 25.47
C SER A 199 -2.97 12.04 25.39
N GLN A 200 -3.50 12.26 24.18
CA GLN A 200 -4.65 13.13 23.96
C GLN A 200 -5.99 12.40 23.95
N ILE A 201 -6.00 11.11 23.59
CA ILE A 201 -7.25 10.35 23.40
C ILE A 201 -7.36 9.24 24.44
N MET A 202 -6.44 8.28 24.43
CA MET A 202 -6.61 7.05 25.23
C MET A 202 -6.46 7.27 26.74
N ILE A 203 -5.41 7.98 27.18
CA ILE A 203 -5.19 8.21 28.62
C ILE A 203 -6.35 9.01 29.23
N PRO A 204 -6.81 10.13 28.64
CA PRO A 204 -7.99 10.83 29.15
C PRO A 204 -9.25 9.96 29.19
N ALA A 205 -9.51 9.17 28.15
CA ALA A 205 -10.66 8.28 28.10
C ALA A 205 -10.61 7.17 29.17
N LEU A 206 -9.43 6.62 29.45
CA LEU A 206 -9.27 5.62 30.51
C LEU A 206 -9.41 6.23 31.91
N LYS A 207 -8.88 7.44 32.12
CA LYS A 207 -9.01 8.17 33.38
C LYS A 207 -10.45 8.55 33.70
N SER A 208 -11.31 8.76 32.70
CA SER A 208 -12.73 9.07 32.93
C SER A 208 -13.58 7.84 33.30
N GLN A 209 -13.03 6.63 33.20
CA GLN A 209 -13.67 5.39 33.66
C GLN A 209 -13.28 5.01 35.10
N GLN A 210 -12.41 5.80 35.74
CA GLN A 210 -12.05 5.67 37.16
C GLN A 210 -12.93 6.60 37.99
#